data_AF-X0VIJ3-F1
#
_entry.id   AF-X0VIJ3-F1
#
_cell.length_a   1.000
_cell.length_b   1.000
_cell.length_c   1.000
_cell.angle_alpha   90.00
_cell.angle_beta   90.00
_cell.angle_gamma   90.00
#
_symmetry.space_group_name_H-M   'P 1'
#
loop_
_entity.id
_entity.type
_entity.pdbx_description
1 polymer ?
#
loop_
_entity_poly.entity_id
_entity_poly.type
_entity_poly.pdbx_seq_one_letter_code
_entity_poly.pdbx_strand_id
1 'polypeptide(L)' 'EPGWEGKAVLEISNTTPLLAKIYANEGLAQVLFFESDTPCSTSYADRKGKYQCQRDITLPKT' A
#
# COMPACT_ATOMS: atom_id res chain seq x y z
N GLU A 1 -2.43 -7.20 1.97
CA GLU A 1 -2.46 -8.58 2.49
C GLU A 1 -3.48 -8.68 3.63
N PRO A 2 -4.08 -9.85 3.90
CA PRO A 2 -5.02 -10.01 5.02
C PRO A 2 -4.42 -9.56 6.34
N GLY A 3 -5.19 -8.81 7.13
CA GLY A 3 -4.75 -8.27 8.42
C GLY A 3 -3.76 -7.11 8.36
N TRP A 4 -3.39 -6.61 7.18
CA TRP A 4 -2.57 -5.40 7.06
C TRP A 4 -3.36 -4.16 7.51
N GLU A 5 -2.73 -3.30 8.30
CA GLU A 5 -3.26 -2.00 8.73
C GLU A 5 -2.21 -0.91 8.50
N GLY A 6 -2.63 0.24 7.96
CA GLY A 6 -1.76 1.42 7.82
C GLY A 6 -2.17 2.34 6.67
N LYS A 7 -1.26 3.25 6.32
CA LYS A 7 -1.33 4.04 5.08
C LYS A 7 -0.53 3.35 3.98
N ALA A 8 -1.13 3.17 2.81
CA ALA A 8 -0.44 2.63 1.65
C ALA A 8 0.56 3.66 1.10
N VAL A 9 1.80 3.24 0.85
CA VAL A 9 2.81 4.05 0.15
C VAL A 9 2.75 3.73 -1.32
N LEU A 10 2.61 4.77 -2.14
CA LEU A 10 2.61 4.67 -3.59
C LEU A 10 3.95 5.14 -4.14
N GLU A 11 4.59 4.32 -4.97
CA GLU A 11 5.72 4.73 -5.79
C GLU A 11 5.19 5.23 -7.13
N ILE A 12 5.60 6.43 -7.54
CA ILE A 12 5.12 7.08 -8.75
C ILE A 12 6.30 7.31 -9.68
N SER A 13 6.18 6.85 -10.92
CA SER A 13 7.16 7.06 -11.98
C SER A 13 6.51 7.71 -13.19
N ASN A 14 7.12 8.79 -13.69
CA ASN A 14 6.72 9.42 -14.94
C ASN A 14 7.55 8.83 -16.09
N THR A 15 6.90 8.06 -16.95
CA THR A 15 7.53 7.40 -18.10
C THR A 15 7.48 8.23 -19.39
N THR A 16 6.98 9.47 -19.31
CA THR A 16 6.88 10.40 -20.44
C THR A 16 7.94 11.50 -20.36
N PRO A 17 8.34 12.12 -21.49
CA PRO A 17 9.23 13.28 -21.48
C PRO A 17 8.53 14.57 -21.03
N LEU A 18 7.20 14.55 -20.83
CA LEU A 18 6.41 15.70 -20.41
C LEU A 18 6.35 15.77 -18.89
N LEU A 19 6.23 16.99 -18.34
CA LEU A 19 6.09 17.19 -16.91
C LEU A 19 4.73 16.66 -16.41
N ALA A 20 4.76 15.81 -15.37
CA ALA A 20 3.58 15.38 -14.64
C ALA A 20 3.47 16.16 -13.32
N LYS A 21 2.32 16.82 -13.09
CA LYS A 21 2.00 17.47 -11.82
C LYS A 21 1.01 16.59 -11.07
N ILE A 22 1.23 16.42 -9.77
CA ILE A 22 0.40 15.60 -8.90
C ILE A 22 0.01 16.46 -7.71
N TYR A 23 -1.28 16.61 -7.48
CA TYR A 23 -1.83 17.44 -6.42
C TYR A 23 -2.46 16.56 -5.34
N ALA A 24 -2.38 17.03 -4.10
CA ALA A 24 -3.05 16.37 -2.99
C ALA A 24 -4.58 16.41 -3.20
N ASN A 25 -5.26 15.33 -2.81
CA ASN A 25 -6.72 15.19 -2.83
C ASN A 25 -7.39 15.11 -4.21
N GLU A 26 -6.66 14.93 -5.31
CA GLU A 26 -7.26 14.80 -6.66
C GLU A 26 -7.65 13.37 -7.07
N GLY A 27 -7.50 12.40 -6.16
CA GLY A 27 -7.64 10.98 -6.50
C GLY A 27 -6.47 10.50 -7.38
N LEU A 28 -5.87 9.36 -7.04
CA LEU A 28 -4.69 8.84 -7.76
C LEU A 28 -4.79 7.36 -8.09
N ALA A 29 -5.45 6.60 -7.23
CA ALA A 29 -5.62 5.16 -7.38
C ALA A 29 -6.92 4.71 -6.71
N GLN A 30 -7.40 3.54 -7.12
CA GLN A 30 -8.53 2.85 -6.49
C GLN A 30 -8.03 1.56 -5.86
N VAL A 31 -8.52 1.26 -4.65
CA VAL A 31 -8.28 -0.02 -4.00
C VAL A 31 -9.46 -0.95 -4.29
N LEU A 32 -9.17 -2.14 -4.78
CA LEU A 32 -10.13 -3.22 -4.96
C LEU A 32 -9.91 -4.26 -3.86
N PHE A 33 -11.00 -4.72 -3.26
CA PHE A 33 -10.99 -5.75 -2.24
C PHE A 33 -11.47 -7.06 -2.86
N PHE A 34 -10.72 -8.13 -2.61
CA PHE A 34 -11.04 -9.47 -3.05
C PHE A 34 -11.16 -10.38 -1.82
N GLU A 35 -12.18 -11.23 -1.83
CA GLU A 35 -12.41 -12.24 -0.80
C GLU A 35 -11.75 -13.56 -1.19
N SER A 36 -11.34 -14.33 -0.18
CA SER A 36 -10.80 -15.69 -0.32
C SER A 36 -11.87 -16.70 0.08
N ASP A 37 -11.93 -17.83 -0.64
CA ASP A 37 -12.83 -18.94 -0.31
C ASP A 37 -12.45 -19.65 1.01
N THR A 38 -11.25 -19.38 1.53
CA THR A 38 -10.75 -19.97 2.78
C THR A 38 -10.14 -18.92 3.71
N PRO A 39 -10.22 -19.11 5.04
CA PRO A 39 -9.55 -18.24 6.00
C PRO A 39 -8.04 -18.20 5.79
N CYS A 40 -7.44 -17.03 6.00
CA CYS A 40 -6.00 -16.87 5.98
C CYS A 40 -5.37 -17.63 7.17
N SER A 41 -4.43 -18.54 6.91
CA SER A 41 -3.76 -19.32 7.96
C SER A 41 -2.84 -18.48 8.84
N THR A 42 -2.07 -17.58 8.23
CA THR A 42 -1.20 -16.63 8.92
C THR A 42 -1.29 -15.27 8.22
N SER A 43 -1.90 -14.30 8.88
CA SER A 43 -2.08 -12.96 8.34
C SER A 43 -0.78 -12.14 8.34
N TYR A 44 -0.83 -10.95 7.73
CA TYR A 44 0.27 -9.98 7.81
C TYR A 44 0.49 -9.47 9.24
N ALA A 45 -0.60 -9.29 10.00
CA ALA A 45 -0.56 -8.95 11.42
C ALA A 45 0.11 -10.05 12.25
N ASP A 46 -0.26 -11.32 12.02
CA ASP A 46 0.29 -12.46 12.77
C ASP A 46 1.81 -12.59 12.60
N ARG A 47 2.31 -12.31 11.38
CA ARG A 47 3.75 -12.29 11.08
C ARG A 47 4.49 -11.08 11.63
N LYS A 48 3.80 -10.12 12.26
CA LYS A 48 4.37 -8.82 12.65
C LYS A 48 5.10 -8.16 11.48
N GLY A 49 4.41 -8.09 10.33
CA GLY A 49 5.00 -7.64 9.08
C GLY A 49 5.67 -6.26 9.20
N LYS A 50 6.75 -6.06 8.42
CA LYS A 50 7.66 -4.90 8.48
C LYS A 50 6.97 -3.54 8.43
N TYR A 51 5.80 -3.47 7.81
CA TYR A 51 5.03 -2.26 7.52
C TYR A 51 3.64 -2.26 8.17
N GLN A 52 3.44 -3.08 9.22
CA GLN A 52 2.19 -3.09 9.97
C GLN A 52 2.05 -1.81 10.80
N CYS A 53 0.85 -1.26 10.84
CA CYS A 53 0.51 0.00 11.52
C CYS A 53 1.32 1.21 11.03
N GLN A 54 1.76 1.20 9.76
CA GLN A 54 2.52 2.30 9.18
C GLN A 54 1.68 3.57 9.04
N ARG A 55 2.21 4.72 9.49
CA ARG A 55 1.49 6.00 9.52
C ARG A 55 1.98 7.03 8.49
N ASP A 56 3.22 6.92 8.05
CA ASP A 56 3.90 7.88 7.17
C ASP A 56 4.63 7.17 6.04
N ILE A 57 5.30 7.94 5.17
CA ILE A 57 6.16 7.38 4.13
C ILE A 57 7.34 6.67 4.82
N THR A 58 7.34 5.34 4.75
CA THR A 58 8.40 4.51 5.33
C THR A 58 9.33 4.03 4.22
N LEU A 59 10.62 4.26 4.38
CA LEU A 59 11.64 3.76 3.47
C LEU A 59 11.77 2.22 3.55
N PRO A 60 12.30 1.56 2.51
CA PRO A 60 12.47 0.12 2.50
C PRO A 60 13.27 -0.39 3.71
N LYS A 61 12.76 -1.43 4.37
CA LYS A 61 13.43 -2.13 5.48
C LYS A 61 13.99 -3.48 5.00
N THR A 62 15.28 -3.71 5.21
CA THR A 62 15.96 -5.00 4.99
C THR A 62 15.47 -6.10 5.91
#